data_AF-A0A936DY36-F1
#
_entry.id   AF-A0A936DY36-F1
#
_cell.length_a   1.000
_cell.length_b   1.000
_cell.length_c   1.000
_cell.angle_alpha   90.00
_cell.angle_beta   90.00
_cell.angle_gamma   90.00
#
_symmetry.space_group_name_H-M   'P 1'
#
loop_
_entity.id
_entity.type
_entity.pdbx_description
1 polymer ?
#
loop_
_entity_poly.entity_id
_entity_poly.type
_entity_poly.pdbx_seq_one_letter_code
_entity_poly.pdbx_strand_id
1 'polypeptide(L)'
;MKLHNLFILVILITGCSKNVQQTDWKIGEGMEFYLTELPVSHSYSVDYSKLDLDLIPLEDTPVIRYNDIKKYFKKDHTLELNITNDKILFGQTGINGKMFVVTLDKNPVYCGFYWPVYSSAICNYVFLQFPLLTDGMQTSDKINLILANTGVPDPRAHSGLMDRLKADDKLIE
;
A
#
# COMPACT_ATOMS: atom_id res chain seq x y z
N MET A 1 38.81 -29.79 -54.55
CA MET A 1 37.52 -29.05 -54.70
C MET A 1 36.40 -30.06 -54.45
N LYS A 2 35.49 -29.95 -53.47
CA LYS A 2 35.07 -28.85 -52.60
C LYS A 2 34.62 -29.46 -51.26
N LEU A 3 35.07 -28.87 -50.16
CA LEU A 3 34.63 -29.15 -48.79
C LEU A 3 33.23 -28.54 -48.63
N HIS A 4 32.19 -29.34 -48.44
CA HIS A 4 30.86 -28.83 -48.10
C HIS A 4 30.72 -28.78 -46.58
N ASN A 5 31.07 -27.63 -46.01
CA ASN A 5 30.74 -27.27 -44.63
C ASN A 5 29.23 -26.98 -44.55
N LEU A 6 28.47 -27.90 -43.97
CA LEU A 6 27.07 -27.68 -43.60
C LEU A 6 27.04 -27.00 -42.22
N PHE A 7 26.98 -25.66 -42.22
CA PHE A 7 26.79 -24.87 -41.01
C PHE A 7 25.30 -24.91 -40.63
N ILE A 8 24.93 -25.76 -39.68
CA ILE A 8 23.59 -25.74 -39.06
C ILE A 8 23.62 -24.68 -37.97
N LEU A 9 23.09 -23.49 -38.28
CA LEU A 9 22.86 -22.42 -37.32
C LEU A 9 21.55 -22.73 -36.56
N VAL A 10 21.66 -23.39 -35.40
CA VAL A 10 20.55 -23.59 -34.46
C VAL A 10 20.34 -22.26 -33.72
N ILE A 11 19.36 -21.48 -34.17
CA ILE A 11 18.88 -20.30 -33.45
C ILE A 11 18.04 -20.81 -32.27
N LEU A 12 18.67 -20.98 -31.11
CA LEU A 12 17.98 -21.15 -29.84
C LEU A 12 17.28 -19.83 -29.48
N ILE A 13 16.03 -19.70 -29.89
CA ILE A 13 15.12 -18.69 -29.37
C ILE A 13 14.75 -19.14 -27.95
N THR A 14 15.63 -18.89 -26.99
CA THR A 14 15.26 -18.92 -25.58
C THR A 14 14.35 -17.74 -25.35
N GLY A 15 13.04 -17.96 -25.53
CA GLY A 15 12.03 -17.09 -24.97
C GLY A 15 12.25 -17.05 -23.47
N CYS A 16 12.86 -15.97 -22.97
CA CYS A 16 12.77 -15.62 -21.56
C CYS A 16 11.29 -15.37 -21.27
N SER A 17 10.57 -16.43 -20.89
CA SER A 17 9.46 -16.24 -19.97
C SER A 17 10.07 -15.57 -18.75
N LYS A 18 9.78 -14.28 -18.57
CA LYS A 18 9.90 -13.65 -17.24
C LYS A 18 8.97 -14.45 -16.34
N ASN A 19 9.50 -15.53 -15.74
CA ASN A 19 9.06 -15.93 -14.42
C ASN A 19 9.37 -14.70 -13.58
N VAL A 20 8.34 -13.87 -13.36
CA VAL A 20 8.36 -12.88 -12.30
C VAL A 20 8.50 -13.74 -11.06
N GLN A 21 9.74 -13.97 -10.63
CA GLN A 21 10.02 -14.50 -9.31
C GLN A 21 9.28 -13.54 -8.39
N GLN A 22 8.26 -14.05 -7.71
CA GLN A 22 7.63 -13.34 -6.61
C GLN A 22 8.75 -13.07 -5.62
N THR A 23 9.30 -11.86 -5.69
CA THR A 23 10.35 -11.40 -4.80
C THR A 23 9.75 -11.37 -3.41
N ASP A 24 10.32 -12.15 -2.51
CA ASP A 24 9.98 -12.07 -1.09
C ASP A 24 10.61 -10.79 -0.54
N TRP A 25 9.86 -9.69 -0.61
CA TRP A 25 10.32 -8.38 -0.17
C TRP A 25 10.52 -8.39 1.34
N LYS A 26 11.68 -7.92 1.78
CA LYS A 26 11.99 -7.81 3.21
C LYS A 26 11.18 -6.68 3.83
N ILE A 27 11.00 -6.75 5.16
CA ILE A 27 10.44 -5.64 5.91
C ILE A 27 11.28 -4.40 5.63
N GLY A 28 10.61 -3.31 5.28
CA GLY A 28 11.24 -2.06 4.91
C GLY A 28 11.49 -1.87 3.41
N GLU A 29 11.11 -2.82 2.57
CA GLU A 29 11.20 -2.69 1.10
C GLU A 29 9.80 -2.44 0.51
N GLY A 30 9.73 -1.57 -0.50
CA GLY A 30 8.52 -1.24 -1.21
C GLY A 30 7.55 -0.37 -0.41
N MET A 31 6.27 -0.43 -0.77
CA MET A 31 5.19 0.31 -0.11
C MET A 31 4.69 -0.46 1.12
N GLU A 32 4.79 0.15 2.29
CA GLU A 32 4.38 -0.46 3.57
C GLU A 32 3.62 0.52 4.44
N PHE A 33 2.74 -0.01 5.29
CA PHE A 33 1.93 0.75 6.24
C PHE A 33 2.40 0.46 7.66
N TYR A 34 2.79 1.49 8.38
CA TYR A 34 3.24 1.39 9.77
C TYR A 34 2.26 2.06 10.71
N LEU A 35 2.07 1.51 11.89
CA LEU A 35 1.41 2.22 12.98
C LEU A 35 2.43 3.10 13.70
N THR A 36 1.92 4.09 14.42
CA THR A 36 2.72 4.94 15.30
C THR A 36 2.95 4.24 16.64
N GLU A 37 4.15 4.37 17.23
CA GLU A 37 4.47 3.74 18.53
C GLU A 37 3.52 4.20 19.64
N LEU A 38 3.18 5.49 19.62
CA LEU A 38 2.16 6.08 20.47
C LEU A 38 0.90 6.31 19.63
N PRO A 39 -0.28 5.88 20.10
CA PRO A 39 -1.51 6.02 19.33
C PRO A 39 -1.84 7.51 19.09
N VAL A 40 -1.64 7.97 17.86
CA VAL A 40 -2.04 9.32 17.44
C VAL A 40 -3.45 9.27 16.86
N SER A 41 -4.39 9.96 17.51
CA SER A 41 -5.75 10.18 16.99
C SER A 41 -5.79 11.39 16.07
N HIS A 42 -6.76 11.42 15.16
CA HIS A 42 -7.01 12.57 14.31
C HIS A 42 -7.45 13.81 15.10
N SER A 43 -7.02 14.98 14.63
CA SER A 43 -7.39 16.31 15.12
C SER A 43 -7.64 17.25 13.96
N TYR A 44 -8.79 17.93 13.97
CA TYR A 44 -9.17 18.91 12.95
C TYR A 44 -8.28 20.16 12.92
N SER A 45 -7.50 20.42 13.97
CA SER A 45 -6.59 21.57 14.06
C SER A 45 -5.24 21.34 13.38
N VAL A 46 -4.96 20.12 12.90
CA VAL A 46 -3.67 19.73 12.33
C VAL A 46 -3.78 19.65 10.80
N ASP A 47 -2.83 20.27 10.11
CA ASP A 47 -2.65 20.09 8.67
C ASP A 47 -1.71 18.90 8.41
N TYR A 48 -2.31 17.72 8.23
CA TYR A 48 -1.60 16.48 7.99
C TYR A 48 -0.78 16.45 6.70
N SER A 49 -1.04 17.36 5.75
CA SER A 49 -0.24 17.48 4.52
C SER A 49 1.11 18.16 4.74
N LYS A 50 1.33 18.76 5.92
CA LYS A 50 2.54 19.52 6.28
C LYS A 50 3.28 18.94 7.48
N LEU A 51 2.88 17.77 7.98
CA LEU A 51 3.60 17.13 9.07
C LEU A 51 5.00 16.72 8.61
N ASP A 52 5.97 16.95 9.50
CA ASP A 52 7.28 16.33 9.38
C ASP A 52 7.17 14.87 9.86
N LEU A 53 7.06 13.95 8.89
CA LEU A 53 6.81 12.54 9.17
C LEU A 53 8.04 11.83 9.73
N ASP A 54 9.25 12.38 9.54
CA ASP A 54 10.49 11.81 10.07
C ASP A 54 10.56 11.93 11.61
N LEU A 55 9.76 12.83 12.20
CA LEU A 55 9.63 13.01 13.64
C LEU A 55 8.58 12.08 14.28
N ILE A 56 7.87 11.28 13.50
CA ILE A 56 6.82 10.40 13.99
C ILE A 56 7.41 9.00 14.26
N PRO A 57 7.49 8.57 15.53
CA PRO A 57 7.99 7.23 15.85
C PRO A 57 7.01 6.16 15.35
N LEU A 58 7.53 5.18 14.59
CA LEU A 58 6.78 4.10 13.98
C LEU A 58 7.06 2.78 14.70
N GLU A 59 6.05 1.91 14.79
CA GLU A 59 6.26 0.54 15.25
C GLU A 59 7.28 -0.20 14.36
N ASP A 60 8.04 -1.15 14.92
CA ASP A 60 9.11 -1.85 14.17
C ASP A 60 8.59 -2.66 12.97
N THR A 61 7.37 -3.18 13.08
CA THR A 61 6.73 -4.04 12.09
C THR A 61 5.55 -3.33 11.41
N PRO A 62 5.47 -3.36 10.08
CA PRO A 62 4.32 -2.78 9.37
C PRO A 62 3.06 -3.62 9.58
N VAL A 63 1.91 -2.94 9.59
CA VAL A 63 0.58 -3.55 9.62
C VAL A 63 0.16 -4.08 8.24
N ILE A 64 0.71 -3.52 7.16
CA ILE A 64 0.59 -4.04 5.79
C ILE A 64 1.98 -4.01 5.15
N ARG A 65 2.52 -5.18 4.80
CA ARG A 65 3.79 -5.30 4.08
C ARG A 65 3.59 -5.19 2.58
N TYR A 66 4.68 -4.91 1.86
CA TYR A 66 4.63 -4.87 0.40
C TYR A 66 4.28 -6.22 -0.24
N ASN A 67 4.65 -7.33 0.42
CA ASN A 67 4.24 -8.68 0.05
C ASN A 67 2.73 -8.91 0.17
N ASP A 68 2.08 -8.22 1.11
CA ASP A 68 0.65 -8.33 1.32
C ASP A 68 -0.13 -7.60 0.21
N ILE A 69 0.47 -6.64 -0.48
CA ILE A 69 -0.17 -5.90 -1.57
C ILE A 69 -0.14 -6.74 -2.85
N LYS A 70 -1.31 -7.15 -3.33
CA LYS A 70 -1.48 -7.87 -4.60
C LYS A 70 -1.55 -6.89 -5.78
N LYS A 71 -2.48 -5.93 -5.72
CA LYS A 71 -2.66 -4.87 -6.72
C LYS A 71 -3.06 -3.56 -6.04
N TYR A 72 -2.75 -2.46 -6.69
CA TYR A 72 -3.17 -1.10 -6.33
C TYR A 72 -3.93 -0.52 -7.51
N PHE A 73 -5.21 -0.19 -7.30
CA PHE A 73 -6.06 0.42 -8.31
C PHE A 73 -5.97 1.94 -8.17
N LYS A 74 -5.30 2.59 -9.13
CA LYS A 74 -5.01 4.02 -9.08
C LYS A 74 -6.27 4.87 -9.17
N LYS A 75 -7.24 4.46 -9.98
CA LYS A 75 -8.49 5.19 -10.22
C LYS A 75 -9.25 5.54 -8.94
N ASP A 76 -9.27 4.64 -7.97
CA ASP A 76 -10.05 4.76 -6.73
C ASP A 76 -9.18 4.64 -5.46
N HIS A 77 -7.86 4.48 -5.61
CA HIS A 77 -6.90 4.25 -4.53
C HIS A 77 -7.27 3.05 -3.66
N THR A 78 -7.66 1.95 -4.31
CA THR A 78 -7.97 0.67 -3.64
C THR A 78 -6.75 -0.25 -3.62
N LEU A 79 -6.46 -0.80 -2.44
CA LEU A 79 -5.52 -1.91 -2.27
C LEU A 79 -6.28 -3.22 -2.37
N GLU A 80 -5.83 -4.13 -3.24
CA GLU A 80 -6.17 -5.55 -3.17
C GLU A 80 -4.99 -6.28 -2.52
N LEU A 81 -5.29 -7.11 -1.52
CA LEU A 81 -4.32 -7.73 -0.64
C LEU A 81 -4.32 -9.26 -0.78
N ASN A 82 -3.19 -9.88 -0.48
CA ASN A 82 -3.05 -11.34 -0.33
C ASN A 82 -3.46 -11.82 1.07
N ILE A 83 -3.85 -10.89 1.94
CA ILE A 83 -4.35 -11.14 3.28
C ILE A 83 -5.78 -10.64 3.40
N THR A 84 -6.53 -11.22 4.32
CA THR A 84 -7.89 -10.81 4.62
C THR A 84 -7.89 -9.63 5.59
N ASN A 85 -8.90 -8.76 5.47
CA ASN A 85 -9.01 -7.55 6.28
C ASN A 85 -8.98 -7.78 7.81
N ASP A 86 -9.43 -8.94 8.30
CA ASP A 86 -9.39 -9.33 9.72
C ASP A 86 -7.97 -9.57 10.26
N LYS A 87 -6.99 -9.85 9.38
CA LYS A 87 -5.58 -9.99 9.77
C LYS A 87 -4.88 -8.66 9.96
N ILE A 88 -5.52 -7.55 9.58
CA ILE A 88 -4.94 -6.22 9.66
C ILE A 88 -5.33 -5.63 11.01
N LEU A 89 -4.43 -5.81 11.97
CA LEU A 89 -4.68 -5.46 13.37
C LEU A 89 -4.25 -4.02 13.64
N PHE A 90 -5.18 -3.07 13.52
CA PHE A 90 -4.97 -1.68 13.96
C PHE A 90 -5.03 -1.51 15.49
N GLY A 91 -5.52 -2.53 16.20
CA GLY A 91 -5.73 -2.51 17.65
C GLY A 91 -7.00 -1.74 18.04
N GLN A 92 -7.12 -1.40 19.33
CA GLN A 92 -8.22 -0.56 19.80
C GLN A 92 -8.05 0.87 19.28
N THR A 93 -9.10 1.41 18.68
CA THR A 93 -9.12 2.78 18.17
C THR A 93 -10.24 3.58 18.82
N GLY A 94 -10.01 4.85 19.14
CA GLY A 94 -11.09 5.76 19.50
C GLY A 94 -11.92 6.16 18.28
N ILE A 95 -12.96 6.97 18.49
CA ILE A 95 -13.80 7.50 17.40
C ILE A 95 -13.02 8.36 16.39
N ASN A 96 -11.88 8.92 16.78
CA ASN A 96 -11.02 9.74 15.92
C ASN A 96 -9.95 8.91 15.19
N GLY A 97 -10.12 7.59 15.14
CA GLY A 97 -9.22 6.69 14.44
C GLY A 97 -7.84 6.56 15.06
N LYS A 98 -6.97 5.81 14.38
CA LYS A 98 -5.56 5.63 14.74
C LYS A 98 -4.69 5.91 13.52
N MET A 99 -3.65 6.71 13.69
CA MET A 99 -2.73 7.07 12.62
C MET A 99 -1.94 5.86 12.14
N PHE A 100 -1.79 5.77 10.82
CA PHE A 100 -0.75 4.99 10.15
C PHE A 100 0.10 5.90 9.27
N VAL A 101 1.31 5.47 8.94
CA VAL A 101 2.23 6.12 8.00
C VAL A 101 2.52 5.15 6.87
N VAL A 102 2.37 5.63 5.64
CA VAL A 102 2.79 4.93 4.43
C VAL A 102 4.23 5.30 4.14
N THR A 103 5.05 4.29 3.93
CA THR A 103 6.47 4.43 3.62
C THR A 103 6.77 3.87 2.24
N LEU A 104 7.85 4.34 1.63
CA LEU A 104 8.50 3.74 0.48
C LEU A 104 9.96 3.44 0.85
N ASP A 105 10.31 2.17 0.87
CA ASP A 105 11.66 1.73 1.23
C ASP A 105 12.11 2.32 2.60
N LYS A 106 11.23 2.19 3.61
CA LYS A 106 11.28 2.82 4.97
C LYS A 106 11.22 4.34 5.04
N ASN A 107 11.24 5.07 3.93
CA ASN A 107 11.10 6.53 3.96
C ASN A 107 9.61 6.91 4.08
N PRO A 108 9.19 7.68 5.10
CA PRO A 108 7.81 8.17 5.21
C PRO A 108 7.38 8.97 3.98
N VAL A 109 6.19 8.70 3.46
CA VAL A 109 5.62 9.41 2.30
C VAL A 109 4.40 10.23 2.71
N TYR A 110 3.46 9.60 3.40
CA TYR A 110 2.26 10.28 3.91
C TYR A 110 1.67 9.54 5.11
N CYS A 111 0.88 10.23 5.92
CA CYS A 111 0.09 9.61 6.98
C CYS A 111 -1.39 9.48 6.59
N GLY A 112 -2.08 8.57 7.24
CA GLY A 112 -3.53 8.47 7.19
C GLY A 112 -4.08 7.90 8.49
N PHE A 113 -5.37 7.63 8.53
CA PHE A 113 -6.04 7.10 9.72
C PHE A 113 -6.81 5.83 9.41
N TYR A 114 -6.68 4.81 10.26
CA TYR A 114 -7.72 3.81 10.36
C TYR A 114 -8.96 4.47 10.95
N TRP A 115 -10.05 4.53 10.20
CA TRP A 115 -11.30 5.13 10.65
C TRP A 115 -12.31 4.04 11.01
N PRO A 116 -12.68 3.90 12.30
CA PRO A 116 -13.61 2.85 12.67
C PRO A 116 -14.99 3.10 12.08
N VAL A 117 -15.62 2.03 11.59
CA VAL A 117 -16.93 2.07 10.94
C VAL A 117 -18.06 2.56 11.85
N TYR A 118 -17.89 2.43 13.17
CA TYR A 118 -18.83 2.92 14.18
C TYR A 118 -18.62 4.41 14.54
N SER A 119 -17.61 5.07 13.96
CA SER A 119 -17.37 6.49 14.20
C SER A 119 -18.39 7.35 13.47
N SER A 120 -18.96 8.32 14.19
CA SER A 120 -19.71 9.43 13.61
C SER A 120 -18.84 10.66 13.33
N ALA A 121 -17.55 10.63 13.69
CA ALA A 121 -16.62 11.70 13.41
C ALA A 121 -16.21 11.68 11.93
N ILE A 122 -15.85 12.85 11.40
CA ILE A 122 -15.43 13.02 10.00
C ILE A 122 -13.90 13.05 9.97
N CYS A 123 -13.28 12.14 9.22
CA CYS A 123 -11.87 12.32 8.88
C CYS A 123 -11.78 13.37 7.76
N ASN A 124 -10.93 14.39 7.91
CA ASN A 124 -10.71 15.43 6.88
C ASN A 124 -9.41 15.21 6.09
N TYR A 125 -8.85 14.00 6.10
CA TYR A 125 -7.61 13.67 5.37
C TYR A 125 -7.69 12.26 4.77
N VAL A 126 -6.55 11.57 4.64
CA VAL A 126 -6.51 10.18 4.17
C VAL A 126 -6.97 9.24 5.28
N PHE A 127 -7.89 8.34 4.97
CA PHE A 127 -8.29 7.27 5.87
C PHE A 127 -8.58 5.96 5.16
N LEU A 128 -8.38 4.86 5.88
CA LEU A 128 -8.78 3.53 5.44
C LEU A 128 -10.24 3.32 5.77
N GLN A 129 -11.02 2.96 4.76
CA GLN A 129 -12.38 2.48 4.93
C GLN A 129 -12.42 0.97 4.66
N PHE A 130 -12.71 0.21 5.71
CA PHE A 130 -13.06 -1.20 5.57
C PHE A 130 -14.52 -1.31 5.15
N PRO A 131 -14.86 -2.23 4.23
CA PRO A 131 -16.25 -2.55 3.96
C PRO A 131 -16.92 -3.01 5.27
N LEU A 132 -18.13 -2.50 5.52
CA LEU A 132 -18.99 -2.99 6.60
C LEU A 132 -19.30 -4.46 6.33
N LEU A 133 -18.68 -5.36 7.07
CA LEU A 133 -18.99 -6.79 6.99
C LEU A 133 -20.26 -7.03 7.82
N THR A 134 -21.36 -7.35 7.17
CA THR A 134 -22.55 -7.89 7.87
C THR A 134 -22.40 -9.40 8.06
N ASP A 135 -23.14 -9.95 9.02
CA ASP A 135 -23.09 -11.38 9.33
C ASP A 135 -23.30 -12.24 8.07
N GLY A 136 -22.38 -13.17 7.82
CA GLY A 136 -22.35 -14.01 6.60
C GLY A 136 -21.58 -13.43 5.39
N MET A 137 -21.04 -12.21 5.44
CA MET A 137 -20.15 -11.69 4.41
C MET A 137 -18.71 -12.20 4.61
N GLN A 138 -18.08 -12.66 3.53
CA GLN A 138 -16.65 -12.96 3.55
C GLN A 138 -15.85 -11.68 3.75
N THR A 139 -14.75 -11.76 4.49
CA THR A 139 -13.78 -10.67 4.61
C THR A 139 -13.31 -10.28 3.21
N SER A 140 -13.40 -9.00 2.87
CA SER A 140 -12.84 -8.51 1.62
C SER A 140 -11.32 -8.58 1.69
N ASP A 141 -10.69 -8.86 0.55
CA ASP A 141 -9.27 -8.66 0.30
C ASP A 141 -8.96 -7.23 -0.17
N LYS A 142 -9.98 -6.35 -0.24
CA LYS A 142 -9.85 -4.98 -0.71
C LYS A 142 -10.07 -3.96 0.39
N ILE A 143 -9.28 -2.89 0.33
CA ILE A 143 -9.38 -1.74 1.22
C ILE A 143 -9.28 -0.46 0.41
N ASN A 144 -10.21 0.45 0.67
CA ASN A 144 -10.22 1.76 0.03
C ASN A 144 -9.45 2.75 0.89
N LEU A 145 -8.46 3.41 0.29
CA LEU A 145 -7.86 4.62 0.85
C LEU A 145 -8.68 5.80 0.36
N ILE A 146 -9.34 6.54 1.26
CA ILE A 146 -10.17 7.69 0.91
C ILE A 146 -9.44 8.97 1.33
N LEU A 147 -9.43 9.97 0.46
CA LEU A 147 -9.03 11.34 0.79
C LEU A 147 -10.29 12.21 0.91
N ALA A 148 -10.62 12.63 2.13
CA ALA A 148 -11.83 13.42 2.38
C ALA A 148 -11.72 14.89 1.96
N ASN A 149 -10.51 15.47 2.02
CA ASN A 149 -10.27 16.88 1.72
C ASN A 149 -9.51 17.04 0.41
N THR A 150 -10.14 17.69 -0.58
CA THR A 150 -9.58 17.90 -1.92
C THR A 150 -8.74 19.18 -2.04
N GLY A 151 -8.61 19.96 -0.96
CA GLY A 151 -7.84 21.21 -0.94
C GLY A 151 -6.32 21.05 -0.85
N VAL A 152 -5.84 19.81 -0.75
CA VAL A 152 -4.41 19.46 -0.68
C VAL A 152 -4.05 18.53 -1.83
N PRO A 153 -2.80 18.57 -2.33
CA PRO A 153 -2.32 17.57 -3.29
C PRO A 153 -2.56 16.17 -2.75
N ASP A 154 -3.02 15.25 -3.59
CA ASP A 154 -3.28 13.89 -3.17
C ASP A 154 -1.97 13.14 -2.89
N PRO A 155 -1.65 12.84 -1.61
CA PRO A 155 -0.40 12.20 -1.28
C PRO A 155 -0.35 10.74 -1.74
N ARG A 156 -1.51 10.11 -1.98
CA ARG A 156 -1.61 8.72 -2.45
C ARG A 156 -1.09 8.60 -3.87
N ALA A 157 -1.09 9.69 -4.65
CA ALA A 157 -0.56 9.75 -6.02
C ALA A 157 0.94 10.06 -6.09
N HIS A 158 1.68 9.95 -4.97
CA HIS A 158 3.13 10.17 -4.93
C HIS A 158 3.85 9.37 -6.03
N SER A 159 4.65 10.04 -6.86
CA SER A 159 5.28 9.43 -8.05
C SER A 159 6.13 8.21 -7.71
N GLY A 160 6.92 8.29 -6.65
CA GLY A 160 7.76 7.15 -6.22
C GLY A 160 6.95 5.91 -5.84
N LEU A 161 5.74 6.07 -5.26
CA LEU A 161 4.87 4.93 -4.97
C LEU A 161 4.32 4.34 -6.26
N MET A 162 3.84 5.19 -7.17
CA MET A 162 3.30 4.76 -8.46
C MET A 162 4.36 4.06 -9.31
N ASP A 163 5.57 4.61 -9.37
CA ASP A 163 6.68 4.06 -10.12
C ASP A 163 7.11 2.70 -9.55
N ARG A 164 7.22 2.58 -8.22
CA ARG A 164 7.52 1.31 -7.53
C ARG A 164 6.43 0.27 -7.83
N LEU A 165 5.16 0.59 -7.59
CA LEU A 165 4.04 -0.30 -7.86
C LEU A 165 3.97 -0.72 -9.33
N LYS A 166 4.28 0.18 -10.26
CA LYS A 166 4.30 -0.14 -11.69
C LYS A 166 5.46 -1.05 -12.07
N ALA A 167 6.65 -0.79 -11.54
CA ALA A 167 7.85 -1.59 -11.83
C ALA A 167 7.67 -3.06 -11.42
N ASP A 168 6.94 -3.29 -10.34
CA ASP A 168 6.72 -4.62 -9.75
C ASP A 168 5.39 -5.27 -10.15
N ASP A 169 4.74 -4.78 -11.22
CA ASP A 169 3.43 -5.23 -11.70
C ASP A 169 2.35 -5.27 -10.59
N LYS A 170 2.32 -4.26 -9.72
CA LYS A 170 1.28 -4.08 -8.71
C LYS A 170 0.32 -2.95 -9.05
N LEU A 171 0.66 -2.03 -9.96
CA LEU A 171 -0.21 -0.92 -10.34
C LEU A 171 -1.23 -1.32 -11.42
N ILE A 172 -2.50 -1.01 -11.17
CA ILE A 172 -3.58 -0.99 -12.16
C ILE A 172 -3.98 0.47 -12.37
N GLU A 173 -3.89 0.96 -13.61
CA GLU A 173 -4.22 2.35 -13.97
C GLU A 173 -5.73 2.63 -13.94
#